data_AF-A0A3M7L6B5-F1
#
_entry.id   AF-A0A3M7L6B5-F1
#
_cell.length_a   1.000
_cell.length_b   1.000
_cell.length_c   1.000
_cell.angle_alpha   90.00
_cell.angle_beta   90.00
_cell.angle_gamma   90.00
#
_symmetry.space_group_name_H-M   'P 1'
#
loop_
_entity.id
_entity.type
_entity.pdbx_description
1 polymer ?
#
loop_
_entity_poly.entity_id
_entity_poly.type
_entity_poly.pdbx_seq_one_letter_code
_entity_poly.pdbx_strand_id
1 'polypeptide(L)'
;SITKQQQSALAAHQAKLVAARKALGAPLRSANLSQRLSTDLGKKGLPMKKRRPGDTRLPEKASRACPSWGMAFGMLLIWRSLAVRVLVPSSVLLCDLQAAERRVDALLARKRGELQDMHASFRRGAPGTAQAAGTLRKKLRVYVFTEHAHQGAEPGPDPPSWALHIQAHGAELVQLDPEQYPGSSGTIVWERARHDLEERESFIVRRAGRLPARATVSLELDHNPQLYLPSPALASLLGLQGLHSLPFVLQMLWGYIKQHNLFESSPAAPLIRCDAALRA
;
A
#
# COMPACT_ATOMS: atom_id res chain seq x y z
N SER A 1 28.21 -54.68 -12.20
CA SER A 1 27.87 -55.37 -10.95
C SER A 1 28.31 -54.50 -9.78
N ILE A 2 27.37 -53.76 -9.18
CA ILE A 2 27.61 -52.89 -8.02
C ILE A 2 28.08 -53.80 -6.87
N THR A 3 29.24 -53.49 -6.28
CA THR A 3 29.87 -54.34 -5.27
C THR A 3 28.98 -54.42 -4.03
N LYS A 4 28.97 -55.56 -3.34
CA LYS A 4 28.15 -55.79 -2.13
C LYS A 4 28.32 -54.69 -1.07
N GLN A 5 29.48 -54.03 -1.02
CA GLN A 5 29.75 -52.89 -0.15
C GLN A 5 28.99 -51.61 -0.53
N GLN A 6 28.78 -51.33 -1.81
CA GLN A 6 27.99 -50.17 -2.24
C GLN A 6 26.50 -50.37 -1.96
N GLN A 7 25.99 -51.60 -2.06
CA GLN A 7 24.61 -51.92 -1.70
C GLN A 7 24.35 -51.81 -0.20
N SER A 8 25.29 -52.25 0.66
CA SER A 8 25.15 -52.11 2.10
C SER A 8 25.22 -50.65 2.58
N ALA A 9 26.06 -49.82 1.94
CA ALA A 9 26.14 -48.39 2.22
C ALA A 9 24.84 -47.64 1.85
N LEU A 10 24.23 -47.98 0.70
CA LEU A 10 22.95 -47.42 0.27
C LEU A 10 21.80 -47.84 1.20
N ALA A 11 21.76 -49.10 1.61
CA ALA A 11 20.78 -49.59 2.57
C ALA A 11 20.91 -48.91 3.94
N ALA A 12 22.14 -48.70 4.43
CA ALA A 12 22.39 -47.97 5.67
C ALA A 12 21.98 -46.49 5.58
N HIS A 13 22.19 -45.85 4.42
CA HIS A 13 21.76 -44.47 4.19
C HIS A 13 20.23 -44.35 4.13
N GLN A 14 19.54 -45.30 3.48
CA GLN A 14 18.08 -45.36 3.44
C GLN A 14 17.49 -45.60 4.84
N ALA A 15 18.08 -46.48 5.65
CA ALA A 15 17.65 -46.72 7.02
C ALA A 15 17.74 -45.46 7.90
N LYS A 16 18.80 -44.66 7.74
CA LYS A 16 18.94 -43.37 8.44
C LYS A 16 17.87 -42.35 8.04
N LEU A 17 17.50 -42.28 6.76
CA LEU A 17 16.44 -41.39 6.28
C LEU A 17 15.06 -41.79 6.81
N VAL A 18 14.78 -43.10 6.88
CA VAL A 18 13.53 -43.62 7.45
C VAL A 18 13.45 -43.34 8.95
N ALA A 19 14.55 -43.51 9.69
CA ALA A 19 14.62 -43.17 11.11
C ALA A 19 14.40 -41.66 11.36
N ALA A 20 15.01 -40.78 10.56
CA ALA A 20 14.81 -39.34 10.65
C ALA A 20 13.36 -38.92 10.35
N ARG A 21 12.73 -39.56 9.35
CA ARG A 21 11.32 -39.32 9.00
C ARG A 21 10.36 -39.80 10.09
N LYS A 22 10.69 -40.89 10.79
CA LYS A 22 9.94 -41.39 11.96
C LYS A 22 10.09 -40.46 13.17
N ALA A 23 11.27 -39.85 13.37
CA ALA A 23 11.49 -38.85 14.41
C ALA A 23 10.72 -37.53 14.15
N LEU A 24 10.58 -37.13 12.88
CA LEU A 24 9.79 -35.96 12.45
C LEU A 24 8.27 -36.20 12.40
N GLY A 25 7.83 -37.46 12.43
CA GLY A 25 6.42 -37.86 12.30
C GLY A 25 5.68 -38.09 13.62
N ALA A 26 6.29 -37.84 14.77
CA ALA A 26 5.59 -37.91 16.05
C ALA A 26 4.72 -36.65 16.24
N PRO A 27 3.40 -36.78 16.49
CA PRO A 27 2.52 -35.62 16.66
C PRO A 27 2.89 -34.89 17.96
N LEU A 28 3.44 -33.68 17.84
CA LEU A 28 3.54 -32.74 18.95
C LEU A 28 2.10 -32.37 19.35
N ARG A 29 1.61 -33.01 20.42
CA ARG A 29 0.38 -32.63 21.11
C ARG A 29 0.40 -31.12 21.37
N SER A 30 -0.62 -30.44 20.85
CA SER A 30 -0.90 -29.03 21.07
C SER A 30 -1.01 -28.76 22.58
N ALA A 31 -0.05 -28.02 23.12
CA ALA A 31 -0.17 -27.38 24.42
C ALA A 31 0.28 -25.92 24.29
N ASN A 32 -0.70 -25.05 24.04
CA ASN A 32 -0.77 -23.63 24.43
C ASN A 32 0.54 -22.83 24.41
N LEU A 33 0.98 -22.43 23.22
CA LEU A 33 2.01 -21.39 23.06
C LEU A 33 1.47 -19.96 23.24
N SER A 34 0.15 -19.77 23.23
CA SER A 34 -0.52 -18.46 23.35
C SER A 34 -0.60 -17.91 24.78
N GLN A 35 -0.32 -18.72 25.81
CA GLN A 35 -0.38 -18.28 27.22
C GLN A 35 0.99 -17.88 27.82
N ARG A 36 2.12 -18.16 27.17
CA ARG A 36 3.46 -17.81 27.69
C ARG A 36 4.04 -16.50 27.17
N LEU A 37 3.40 -15.86 26.18
CA LEU A 37 3.84 -14.57 25.64
C LEU A 37 3.19 -13.35 26.31
N SER A 38 2.30 -13.55 27.30
CA SER A 38 1.52 -12.46 27.91
C SER A 38 1.94 -12.06 29.33
N THR A 39 2.95 -12.68 29.95
CA THR A 39 3.29 -12.41 31.36
C THR A 39 4.65 -11.76 31.62
N ASP A 40 5.43 -11.40 30.61
CA ASP A 40 6.77 -10.79 30.81
C ASP A 40 6.96 -9.41 30.17
N LEU A 41 5.87 -8.75 29.77
CA LEU A 41 5.86 -7.32 29.44
C LEU A 41 5.26 -6.52 30.59
N GLY A 42 5.93 -6.55 31.74
CA GLY A 42 5.53 -5.81 32.92
C GLY A 42 6.73 -5.48 33.80
N LYS A 43 7.13 -4.20 33.76
CA LYS A 43 8.02 -3.50 34.71
C LYS A 43 9.52 -3.59 34.43
N LYS A 44 10.05 -2.55 33.75
CA LYS A 44 10.98 -1.55 34.32
C LYS A 44 11.39 -0.56 33.22
N GLY A 45 10.82 0.64 33.26
CA GLY A 45 11.25 1.78 32.45
C GLY A 45 12.42 2.51 33.12
N LEU A 46 13.39 2.92 32.31
CA LEU A 46 14.40 3.95 32.61
C LEU A 46 14.56 4.84 31.37
N PRO A 47 14.81 6.15 31.53
CA PRO A 47 14.33 7.18 30.61
C PRO A 47 15.25 7.45 29.41
N MET A 48 14.66 7.50 28.21
CA MET A 48 15.29 7.99 26.98
C MET A 48 15.20 9.52 26.91
N LYS A 49 16.35 10.20 26.95
CA LYS A 49 16.45 11.66 26.76
C LYS A 49 16.49 11.96 25.25
N LYS A 50 15.40 12.56 24.72
CA LYS A 50 15.28 13.02 23.33
C LYS A 50 16.36 14.06 22.99
N ARG A 51 17.19 13.80 21.98
CA ARG A 51 17.95 14.85 21.27
C ARG A 51 17.25 15.19 19.97
N ARG A 52 17.08 16.50 19.73
CA ARG A 52 16.53 17.09 18.49
C ARG A 52 17.60 17.13 17.38
N PRO A 53 17.20 17.14 16.10
CA PRO A 53 18.11 17.15 14.97
C PRO A 53 18.58 18.58 14.67
N GLY A 54 19.89 18.76 14.47
CA GLY A 54 20.49 20.03 14.07
C GLY A 54 21.67 20.44 14.95
N ASP A 55 22.82 19.81 14.74
CA ASP A 55 24.13 20.47 14.85
C ASP A 55 25.20 19.49 14.36
N THR A 56 25.67 19.71 13.13
CA THR A 56 26.86 19.03 12.60
C THR A 56 27.86 20.11 12.24
N ARG A 57 28.54 20.66 13.25
CA ARG A 57 29.83 21.33 13.04
C ARG A 57 30.92 20.27 13.20
N LEU A 58 31.58 19.94 12.10
CA LEU A 58 32.85 19.22 12.10
C LEU A 58 33.91 20.10 12.76
N PRO A 59 34.74 19.60 13.71
CA PRO A 59 36.06 20.14 13.88
C PRO A 59 37.00 19.46 12.88
N GLU A 60 37.52 20.31 12.02
CA GLU A 60 38.67 20.14 11.16
C GLU A 60 39.90 19.59 11.92
N LYS A 61 40.70 18.79 11.20
CA LYS A 61 42.11 18.44 11.45
C LYS A 61 42.42 17.36 12.49
N ALA A 62 42.62 16.15 11.97
CA ALA A 62 43.78 15.32 12.33
C ALA A 62 44.08 14.31 11.20
N SER A 63 44.63 14.81 10.09
CA SER A 63 45.40 13.97 9.18
C SER A 63 46.72 13.61 9.86
N ARG A 64 46.94 12.32 10.15
CA ARG A 64 48.24 11.63 10.15
C ARG A 64 48.02 10.12 10.19
N ALA A 65 48.78 9.42 9.36
CA ALA A 65 48.58 8.06 8.91
C ALA A 65 48.85 6.98 9.98
N CYS A 66 48.19 5.81 9.83
CA CYS A 66 48.68 4.47 10.23
C CYS A 66 47.88 3.38 9.46
N PRO A 67 48.42 2.73 8.40
CA PRO A 67 47.68 1.74 7.61
C PRO A 67 47.66 0.31 8.19
N SER A 68 48.37 0.01 9.27
CA SER A 68 48.63 -1.39 9.69
C SER A 68 47.64 -1.99 10.69
N TRP A 69 46.78 -1.18 11.31
CA TRP A 69 45.88 -1.67 12.38
C TRP A 69 44.58 -2.28 11.84
N GLY A 70 44.13 -1.90 10.64
CA GLY A 70 42.92 -2.46 10.04
C GLY A 70 43.05 -3.94 9.70
N MET A 71 44.21 -4.37 9.22
CA MET A 71 44.46 -5.78 8.91
C MET A 71 44.63 -6.63 10.17
N ALA A 72 45.35 -6.15 11.19
CA ALA A 72 45.55 -6.89 12.44
C ALA A 72 44.23 -7.12 13.20
N PHE A 73 43.34 -6.13 13.21
CA PHE A 73 42.03 -6.25 13.87
C PHE A 73 41.10 -7.21 13.12
N GLY A 74 41.10 -7.15 11.77
CA GLY A 74 40.39 -8.12 10.94
C GLY A 74 40.93 -9.55 11.13
N MET A 75 42.25 -9.72 11.17
CA MET A 75 42.90 -11.02 11.35
C MET A 75 42.64 -11.61 12.74
N LEU A 76 42.57 -10.77 13.78
CA LEU A 76 42.23 -11.19 15.15
C LEU A 76 40.76 -11.62 15.28
N LEU A 77 39.84 -10.92 14.62
CA LEU A 77 38.41 -11.30 14.59
C LEU A 77 38.20 -12.62 13.83
N ILE A 78 38.93 -12.81 12.71
CA ILE A 78 38.94 -14.07 11.96
C ILE A 78 39.50 -15.20 12.81
N TRP A 79 40.64 -14.99 13.50
CA TRP A 79 41.25 -15.99 14.39
C TRP A 79 40.36 -16.34 15.58
N ARG A 80 39.71 -15.34 16.21
CA ARG A 80 38.79 -15.58 17.33
C ARG A 80 37.55 -16.35 16.89
N SER A 81 37.05 -16.06 15.69
CA SER A 81 35.91 -16.81 15.10
C SER A 81 36.31 -18.24 14.74
N LEU A 82 37.51 -18.46 14.21
CA LEU A 82 38.03 -19.79 13.86
C LEU A 82 38.30 -20.64 15.12
N ALA A 83 38.92 -20.07 16.16
CA ALA A 83 39.25 -20.77 17.40
C ALA A 83 38.01 -21.24 18.16
N VAL A 84 36.95 -20.42 18.22
CA VAL A 84 35.68 -20.79 18.85
C VAL A 84 34.96 -21.91 18.09
N ARG A 85 35.07 -21.93 16.75
CA ARG A 85 34.47 -22.98 15.90
C ARG A 85 35.13 -24.35 16.08
N VAL A 86 36.42 -24.40 16.37
CA VAL A 86 37.19 -25.64 16.53
C VAL A 86 37.07 -26.20 17.96
N LEU A 87 36.94 -25.34 18.98
CA LEU A 87 36.96 -25.77 20.39
C LEU A 87 35.61 -26.30 20.91
N VAL A 88 34.49 -25.89 20.31
CA VAL A 88 33.15 -26.32 20.74
C VAL A 88 32.34 -26.79 19.52
N PRO A 89 32.11 -28.10 19.32
CA PRO A 89 31.40 -28.61 18.13
C PRO A 89 29.96 -28.10 18.00
N SER A 90 29.31 -27.76 19.12
CA SER A 90 27.98 -27.12 19.12
C SER A 90 27.95 -25.74 18.44
N SER A 91 29.10 -25.07 18.32
CA SER A 91 29.21 -23.77 17.65
C SER A 91 29.16 -23.86 16.12
N VAL A 92 29.57 -25.01 15.54
CA VAL A 92 29.47 -25.27 14.09
C VAL A 92 28.01 -25.49 13.70
N LEU A 93 27.28 -26.30 14.47
CA LEU A 93 25.85 -26.52 14.28
C LEU A 93 25.04 -25.22 14.40
N LEU A 94 25.41 -24.35 15.32
CA LEU A 94 24.77 -23.03 15.45
C LEU A 94 25.05 -22.13 14.24
N CYS A 95 26.29 -22.14 13.73
CA CYS A 95 26.63 -21.39 12.51
C CYS A 95 25.84 -21.89 11.30
N ASP A 96 25.68 -23.21 11.18
CA ASP A 96 24.91 -23.84 10.09
C ASP A 96 23.42 -23.50 10.20
N LEU A 97 22.86 -23.53 11.41
CA LEU A 97 21.48 -23.10 11.66
C LEU A 97 21.27 -21.62 11.31
N GLN A 98 22.18 -20.73 11.72
CA GLN A 98 22.09 -19.31 11.35
C GLN A 98 22.29 -19.10 9.83
N ALA A 99 23.10 -19.92 9.17
CA ALA A 99 23.27 -19.85 7.72
C ALA A 99 22.02 -20.36 6.99
N ALA A 100 21.33 -21.36 7.53
CA ALA A 100 20.05 -21.84 7.02
C ALA A 100 18.92 -20.82 7.27
N GLU A 101 18.87 -20.20 8.45
CA GLU A 101 17.95 -19.12 8.81
C GLU A 101 18.06 -17.95 7.83
N ARG A 102 19.28 -17.40 7.61
CA ARG A 102 19.49 -16.33 6.63
C ARG A 102 19.07 -16.70 5.20
N ARG A 103 19.25 -17.97 4.80
CA ARG A 103 18.78 -18.44 3.48
C ARG A 103 17.26 -18.47 3.40
N VAL A 104 16.59 -18.96 4.45
CA VAL A 104 15.12 -18.96 4.53
C VAL A 104 14.59 -17.53 4.54
N ASP A 105 15.20 -16.62 5.31
CA ASP A 105 14.83 -15.21 5.34
C ASP A 105 14.99 -14.53 3.98
N ALA A 106 16.10 -14.80 3.27
CA ALA A 106 16.30 -14.28 1.92
C ALA A 106 15.22 -14.79 0.94
N LEU A 107 14.85 -16.07 1.02
CA LEU A 107 13.79 -16.65 0.20
C LEU A 107 12.41 -16.08 0.56
N LEU A 108 12.12 -15.90 1.84
CA LEU A 108 10.87 -15.30 2.30
C LEU A 108 10.78 -13.84 1.87
N ALA A 109 11.86 -13.05 2.00
CA ALA A 109 11.89 -11.66 1.55
C ALA A 109 11.64 -11.56 0.04
N ARG A 110 12.30 -12.43 -0.75
CA ARG A 110 12.07 -12.51 -2.19
C ARG A 110 10.63 -12.90 -2.52
N LYS A 111 10.08 -13.92 -1.87
CA LYS A 111 8.68 -14.36 -2.11
C LYS A 111 7.66 -13.32 -1.68
N ARG A 112 7.91 -12.60 -0.60
CA ARG A 112 7.09 -11.45 -0.19
C ARG A 112 7.11 -10.35 -1.26
N GLY A 113 8.28 -10.03 -1.81
CA GLY A 113 8.40 -9.10 -2.93
C GLY A 113 7.62 -9.57 -4.17
N GLU A 114 7.80 -10.83 -4.58
CA GLU A 114 7.06 -11.42 -5.71
C GLU A 114 5.54 -11.37 -5.50
N LEU A 115 5.04 -11.66 -4.28
CA LEU A 115 3.62 -11.56 -3.94
C LEU A 115 3.12 -10.11 -3.99
N GLN A 116 3.91 -9.16 -3.50
CA GLN A 116 3.58 -7.73 -3.55
C GLN A 116 3.53 -7.23 -4.99
N ASP A 117 4.49 -7.62 -5.83
CA ASP A 117 4.52 -7.29 -7.26
C ASP A 117 3.37 -7.94 -8.02
N MET A 118 3.01 -9.19 -7.70
CA MET A 118 1.82 -9.85 -8.24
C MET A 118 0.53 -9.16 -7.80
N HIS A 119 0.42 -8.77 -6.52
CA HIS A 119 -0.74 -8.03 -6.03
C HIS A 119 -0.87 -6.67 -6.73
N ALA A 120 0.25 -5.96 -6.86
CA ALA A 120 0.30 -4.67 -7.52
C ALA A 120 0.00 -4.79 -9.03
N SER A 121 0.48 -5.83 -9.71
CA SER A 121 0.15 -6.10 -11.12
C SER A 121 -1.28 -6.58 -11.31
N PHE A 122 -1.85 -7.37 -10.40
CA PHE A 122 -3.28 -7.74 -10.45
C PHE A 122 -4.19 -6.51 -10.36
N ARG A 123 -3.88 -5.59 -9.43
CA ARG A 123 -4.58 -4.31 -9.31
C ARG A 123 -4.39 -3.43 -10.55
N ARG A 124 -3.20 -3.48 -11.16
CA ARG A 124 -2.86 -2.79 -12.40
C ARG A 124 -3.18 -3.60 -13.67
N GLY A 125 -3.90 -4.73 -13.63
CA GLY A 125 -4.19 -5.54 -14.83
C GLY A 125 -2.99 -5.92 -15.71
N ALA A 126 -3.27 -6.56 -16.85
CA ALA A 126 -2.24 -6.81 -17.86
C ALA A 126 -1.93 -5.52 -18.64
N PRO A 127 -0.67 -5.27 -19.06
CA PRO A 127 -0.32 -4.08 -19.84
C PRO A 127 -1.20 -3.98 -21.09
N GLY A 128 -1.80 -2.80 -21.32
CA GLY A 128 -2.73 -2.56 -22.43
C GLY A 128 -4.20 -2.87 -22.15
N THR A 129 -4.55 -3.37 -20.95
CA THR A 129 -5.96 -3.57 -20.55
C THR A 129 -6.53 -2.35 -19.82
N ALA A 130 -7.86 -2.19 -19.86
CA ALA A 130 -8.57 -1.12 -19.13
C ALA A 130 -8.29 -1.14 -17.61
N GLN A 131 -8.00 -2.33 -17.05
CA GLN A 131 -7.59 -2.51 -15.66
C GLN A 131 -6.19 -1.94 -15.36
N ALA A 132 -5.30 -1.92 -16.37
CA ALA A 132 -3.99 -1.24 -16.31
C ALA A 132 -4.03 0.27 -16.45
N ALA A 133 -5.03 0.79 -17.12
CA ALA A 133 -5.32 2.22 -17.07
C ALA A 133 -5.88 2.68 -15.70
N GLY A 134 -6.07 1.76 -14.74
CA GLY A 134 -6.70 2.06 -13.45
C GLY A 134 -8.21 2.27 -13.56
N THR A 135 -8.81 1.92 -14.71
CA THR A 135 -10.22 2.19 -15.03
C THR A 135 -11.13 1.00 -14.74
N LEU A 136 -10.96 0.33 -13.59
CA LEU A 136 -11.95 -0.65 -13.16
C LEU A 136 -13.26 0.08 -12.85
N ARG A 137 -14.14 0.19 -13.85
CA ARG A 137 -15.41 0.90 -13.75
C ARG A 137 -16.32 0.16 -12.80
N LYS A 138 -16.35 0.57 -11.54
CA LYS A 138 -17.40 0.17 -10.59
C LYS A 138 -18.67 0.96 -10.92
N LYS A 139 -19.82 0.30 -10.84
CA LYS A 139 -21.12 0.97 -10.99
C LYS A 139 -21.55 1.49 -9.62
N LEU A 140 -21.64 2.81 -9.47
CA LEU A 140 -22.30 3.43 -8.32
C LEU A 140 -23.80 3.51 -8.61
N ARG A 141 -24.62 3.06 -7.66
CA ARG A 141 -26.08 3.23 -7.71
C ARG A 141 -26.48 4.21 -6.62
N VAL A 142 -27.25 5.22 -7.01
CA VAL A 142 -27.73 6.28 -6.12
C VAL A 142 -29.26 6.23 -6.14
N TYR A 143 -29.87 6.15 -4.97
CA TYR A 143 -31.32 6.26 -4.82
C TYR A 143 -31.66 7.60 -4.20
N VAL A 144 -32.53 8.36 -4.87
CA VAL A 144 -33.04 9.66 -4.40
C VAL A 144 -34.55 9.57 -4.38
N PHE A 145 -35.15 9.82 -3.22
CA PHE A 145 -36.60 9.92 -3.10
C PHE A 145 -36.99 10.95 -2.05
N THR A 146 -38.20 11.46 -2.20
CA THR A 146 -38.76 12.52 -1.35
C THR A 146 -40.00 12.00 -0.65
N GLU A 147 -40.03 12.12 0.66
CA GLU A 147 -41.21 11.88 1.48
C GLU A 147 -41.79 13.22 1.94
N HIS A 148 -43.11 13.34 1.92
CA HIS A 148 -43.82 14.55 2.29
C HIS A 148 -44.83 14.24 3.39
N ALA A 149 -44.79 15.01 4.48
CA ALA A 149 -45.66 14.82 5.63
C ALA A 149 -46.48 16.09 5.90
N HIS A 150 -47.73 15.92 6.33
CA HIS A 150 -48.61 17.00 6.77
C HIS A 150 -48.87 18.12 5.73
N GLN A 151 -48.92 17.79 4.44
CA GLN A 151 -49.23 18.74 3.36
C GLN A 151 -50.75 19.02 3.17
N GLY A 152 -51.59 18.39 3.97
CA GLY A 152 -53.05 18.51 3.89
C GLY A 152 -53.56 19.94 4.13
N ALA A 153 -54.80 20.18 3.73
CA ALA A 153 -55.48 21.46 3.98
C ALA A 153 -55.88 21.63 5.46
N GLU A 154 -56.10 20.52 6.18
CA GLU A 154 -56.44 20.52 7.59
C GLU A 154 -55.20 20.85 8.45
N PRO A 155 -55.29 21.82 9.39
CA PRO A 155 -54.21 22.13 10.31
C PRO A 155 -54.06 20.99 11.31
N GLY A 156 -53.22 20.01 10.96
CA GLY A 156 -52.73 19.02 11.90
C GLY A 156 -51.85 19.66 12.99
N PRO A 157 -51.55 18.92 14.07
CA PRO A 157 -50.72 19.43 15.16
C PRO A 157 -49.26 19.74 14.74
N ASP A 158 -48.79 19.11 13.66
CA ASP A 158 -47.41 19.22 13.17
C ASP A 158 -47.31 20.07 11.89
N PRO A 159 -46.26 20.89 11.74
CA PRO A 159 -46.07 21.72 10.55
C PRO A 159 -45.78 20.88 9.28
N PRO A 160 -46.17 21.35 8.09
CA PRO A 160 -45.87 20.69 6.82
C PRO A 160 -44.36 20.54 6.66
N SER A 161 -43.91 19.31 6.37
CA SER A 161 -42.49 19.01 6.24
C SER A 161 -42.21 18.08 5.07
N TRP A 162 -40.98 18.15 4.58
CA TRP A 162 -40.46 17.26 3.56
C TRP A 162 -39.16 16.64 4.03
N ALA A 163 -38.92 15.41 3.59
CA ALA A 163 -37.73 14.63 3.86
C ALA A 163 -37.13 14.17 2.53
N LEU A 164 -35.90 14.58 2.27
CA LEU A 164 -35.11 14.12 1.12
C LEU A 164 -34.21 12.98 1.59
N HIS A 165 -34.46 11.78 1.06
CA HIS A 165 -33.68 10.58 1.34
C HIS A 165 -32.74 10.33 0.18
N ILE A 166 -31.46 10.17 0.51
CA ILE A 166 -30.46 9.84 -0.50
C ILE A 166 -29.61 8.70 0.05
N GLN A 167 -29.64 7.59 -0.68
CA GLN A 167 -28.80 6.44 -0.42
C GLN A 167 -27.66 6.47 -1.44
N ALA A 168 -26.51 6.95 -1.00
CA ALA A 168 -25.30 7.09 -1.81
C ALA A 168 -24.07 6.90 -0.94
N HIS A 169 -23.15 6.06 -1.40
CA HIS A 169 -21.87 5.85 -0.73
C HIS A 169 -20.87 6.95 -1.14
N GLY A 170 -20.86 8.06 -0.38
CA GLY A 170 -19.92 9.18 -0.58
C GLY A 170 -20.54 10.45 -1.17
N ALA A 171 -21.72 10.86 -0.70
CA ALA A 171 -22.22 12.21 -0.99
C ALA A 171 -21.54 13.25 -0.08
N GLU A 172 -21.17 14.40 -0.63
CA GLU A 172 -20.37 15.41 0.07
C GLU A 172 -21.09 16.75 0.22
N LEU A 173 -21.89 17.16 -0.77
CA LEU A 173 -22.54 18.47 -0.72
C LEU A 173 -23.98 18.41 -1.23
N VAL A 174 -24.91 18.92 -0.42
CA VAL A 174 -26.29 19.17 -0.82
C VAL A 174 -26.59 20.66 -0.68
N GLN A 175 -26.91 21.29 -1.80
CA GLN A 175 -27.33 22.70 -1.85
C GLN A 175 -28.82 22.76 -2.14
N LEU A 176 -29.59 23.24 -1.17
CA LEU A 176 -30.99 23.59 -1.34
C LEU A 176 -31.10 24.95 -2.02
N ASP A 177 -32.29 25.23 -2.55
CA ASP A 177 -32.60 26.46 -3.25
C ASP A 177 -32.21 27.69 -2.41
N PRO A 178 -31.26 28.52 -2.89
CA PRO A 178 -30.78 29.66 -2.13
C PRO A 178 -31.87 30.73 -1.91
N GLU A 179 -32.91 30.76 -2.75
CA GLU A 179 -34.04 31.69 -2.57
C GLU A 179 -34.93 31.28 -1.40
N GLN A 180 -35.11 29.97 -1.18
CA GLN A 180 -35.96 29.43 -0.12
C GLN A 180 -35.21 29.20 1.19
N TYR A 181 -33.92 28.89 1.11
CA TYR A 181 -33.04 28.62 2.26
C TYR A 181 -31.75 29.43 2.16
N PRO A 182 -31.77 30.74 2.47
CA PRO A 182 -30.60 31.58 2.35
C PRO A 182 -29.50 31.23 3.36
N GLY A 183 -28.26 31.43 2.94
CA GLY A 183 -27.06 31.29 3.78
C GLY A 183 -26.67 29.84 4.09
N SER A 184 -26.20 29.61 5.32
CA SER A 184 -25.73 28.30 5.78
C SER A 184 -26.84 27.28 6.00
N SER A 185 -28.11 27.70 6.00
CA SER A 185 -29.27 26.81 6.22
C SER A 185 -29.57 25.91 5.02
N GLY A 186 -29.26 26.39 3.81
CA GLY A 186 -29.46 25.69 2.55
C GLY A 186 -28.26 24.84 2.09
N THR A 187 -27.07 25.03 2.67
CA THR A 187 -25.88 24.27 2.30
C THR A 187 -25.55 23.23 3.36
N ILE A 188 -25.60 21.96 2.98
CA ILE A 188 -25.31 20.83 3.85
C ILE A 188 -24.05 20.16 3.32
N VAL A 189 -22.95 20.30 4.06
CA VAL A 189 -21.65 19.68 3.77
C VAL A 189 -21.52 18.43 4.63
N TRP A 190 -21.30 17.29 3.99
CA TRP A 190 -21.01 16.01 4.63
C TRP A 190 -19.52 15.70 4.51
N GLU A 191 -18.79 15.88 5.61
CA GLU A 191 -17.33 15.71 5.62
C GLU A 191 -16.96 14.24 5.90
N ARG A 192 -16.38 13.57 4.90
CA ARG A 192 -16.09 12.12 4.93
C ARG A 192 -15.17 11.71 6.08
N ALA A 193 -14.17 12.53 6.40
CA ALA A 193 -13.16 12.27 7.43
C ALA A 193 -13.70 12.19 8.87
N ARG A 194 -14.93 12.70 9.11
CA ARG A 194 -15.54 12.63 10.46
C ARG A 194 -16.20 11.29 10.77
N HIS A 195 -16.40 10.45 9.75
CA HIS A 195 -17.25 9.27 9.83
C HIS A 195 -16.56 7.94 9.47
N ASP A 196 -15.22 7.86 9.53
CA ASP A 196 -14.44 6.64 9.24
C ASP A 196 -14.85 5.38 10.05
N LEU A 197 -15.65 5.54 11.12
CA LEU A 197 -16.14 4.47 11.99
C LEU A 197 -17.56 3.98 11.64
N GLU A 198 -18.34 4.74 10.88
CA GLU A 198 -19.72 4.40 10.50
C GLU A 198 -19.91 4.66 9.00
N GLU A 199 -19.79 3.61 8.18
CA GLU A 199 -20.18 3.61 6.76
C GLU A 199 -21.71 3.84 6.65
N ARG A 200 -22.17 5.07 6.87
CA ARG A 200 -23.58 5.42 6.70
C ARG A 200 -23.88 5.55 5.21
N GLU A 201 -24.56 4.54 4.69
CA GLU A 201 -24.99 4.45 3.28
C GLU A 201 -26.17 5.36 2.93
N SER A 202 -26.76 6.03 3.91
CA SER A 202 -27.96 6.85 3.72
C SER A 202 -27.91 8.15 4.52
N PHE A 203 -28.34 9.22 3.87
CA PHE A 203 -28.55 10.52 4.49
C PHE A 203 -29.98 11.00 4.28
N ILE A 204 -30.52 11.68 5.29
CA ILE A 204 -31.89 12.17 5.31
C ILE A 204 -31.87 13.65 5.69
N VAL A 205 -32.34 14.50 4.79
CA VAL A 205 -32.49 15.94 5.03
C VAL A 205 -33.97 16.23 5.27
N ARG A 206 -34.32 16.61 6.50
CA ARG A 206 -35.69 17.01 6.86
C ARG A 206 -35.76 18.53 7.04
N ARG A 207 -36.77 19.16 6.45
CA ARG A 207 -37.07 20.59 6.61
C ARG A 207 -38.58 20.83 6.65
N ALA A 208 -38.98 21.90 7.34
CA ALA A 208 -40.33 22.42 7.28
C ALA A 208 -40.50 23.20 5.97
N GLY A 209 -41.64 23.02 5.31
CA GLY A 209 -41.95 23.67 4.05
C GLY A 209 -43.08 22.98 3.30
N ARG A 210 -43.94 23.79 2.68
CA ARG A 210 -45.01 23.34 1.80
C ARG A 210 -44.69 23.56 0.31
N LEU A 211 -43.73 24.44 0.02
CA LEU A 211 -43.34 24.80 -1.35
C LEU A 211 -42.32 23.80 -1.90
N PRO A 212 -42.38 23.49 -3.20
CA PRO A 212 -41.37 22.67 -3.86
C PRO A 212 -40.01 23.38 -3.80
N ALA A 213 -38.98 22.68 -3.32
CA ALA A 213 -37.62 23.18 -3.21
C ALA A 213 -36.72 22.48 -4.24
N ARG A 214 -35.91 23.25 -4.98
CA ARG A 214 -34.86 22.67 -5.83
C ARG A 214 -33.65 22.30 -4.97
N ALA A 215 -33.06 21.13 -5.20
CA ALA A 215 -31.84 20.71 -4.52
C ALA A 215 -30.81 20.23 -5.55
N THR A 216 -29.55 20.61 -5.34
CA THR A 216 -28.38 20.17 -6.10
C THR A 216 -27.55 19.27 -5.20
N VAL A 217 -27.33 18.03 -5.63
CA VAL A 217 -26.54 17.04 -4.89
C VAL A 217 -25.24 16.81 -5.64
N SER A 218 -24.12 17.16 -5.02
CA SER A 218 -22.78 16.95 -5.56
C SER A 218 -22.12 15.75 -4.87
N LEU A 219 -21.65 14.81 -5.70
CA LEU A 219 -20.96 13.60 -5.29
C LEU A 219 -19.52 13.71 -5.77
N GLU A 220 -18.56 13.86 -4.85
CA GLU A 220 -17.14 13.80 -5.19
C GLU A 220 -16.67 12.35 -5.10
N LEU A 221 -16.12 11.83 -6.20
CA LEU A 221 -15.59 10.48 -6.24
C LEU A 221 -14.11 10.51 -5.86
N ASP A 222 -13.80 9.98 -4.67
CA ASP A 222 -12.42 9.76 -4.26
C ASP A 222 -11.75 8.72 -5.15
N HIS A 223 -10.99 9.21 -6.12
CA HIS A 223 -10.16 8.38 -6.97
C HIS A 223 -8.81 8.11 -6.30
N ASN A 224 -8.55 6.86 -5.94
CA ASN A 224 -7.25 6.41 -5.45
C ASN A 224 -6.70 5.30 -6.37
N PRO A 225 -5.71 5.59 -7.24
CA PRO A 225 -4.95 6.85 -7.37
C PRO A 225 -5.77 7.98 -8.02
N GLN A 226 -5.34 9.23 -7.80
CA GLN A 226 -5.96 10.41 -8.39
C GLN A 226 -6.01 10.32 -9.92
N LEU A 227 -7.16 10.64 -10.50
CA LEU A 227 -7.38 10.67 -11.95
C LEU A 227 -7.42 12.12 -12.43
N TYR A 228 -6.84 12.37 -13.59
CA TYR A 228 -6.76 13.67 -14.21
C TYR A 228 -7.42 13.63 -15.59
N LEU A 229 -8.03 14.75 -15.98
CA LEU A 229 -8.51 14.96 -17.33
C LEU A 229 -7.39 15.67 -18.12
N PRO A 230 -6.71 14.98 -19.05
CA PRO A 230 -5.72 15.64 -19.90
C PRO A 230 -6.36 16.73 -20.77
N SER A 231 -5.57 17.73 -21.17
CA SER A 231 -6.06 18.76 -22.10
C SER A 231 -6.55 18.11 -23.40
N PRO A 232 -7.57 18.66 -24.08
CA PRO A 232 -8.12 18.06 -25.30
C PRO A 232 -7.07 17.84 -26.41
N ALA A 233 -6.08 18.73 -26.50
CA ALA A 233 -4.95 18.60 -27.42
C ALA A 233 -4.08 17.38 -27.10
N LEU A 234 -3.65 17.25 -25.83
CA LEU A 234 -2.83 16.13 -25.38
C LEU A 234 -3.59 14.80 -25.40
N ALA A 235 -4.89 14.84 -25.09
CA ALA A 235 -5.77 13.69 -25.18
C ALA A 235 -5.87 13.18 -26.62
N SER A 236 -6.05 14.08 -27.59
CA SER A 236 -6.12 13.74 -29.01
C SER A 236 -4.79 13.20 -29.55
N LEU A 237 -3.67 13.80 -29.13
CA LEU A 237 -2.31 13.38 -29.51
C LEU A 237 -1.98 11.97 -28.99
N LEU A 238 -2.32 11.68 -27.73
CA LEU A 238 -2.04 10.40 -27.09
C LEU A 238 -3.15 9.34 -27.33
N GLY A 239 -4.23 9.69 -28.02
CA GLY A 239 -5.38 8.81 -28.23
C GLY A 239 -6.15 8.46 -26.95
N LEU A 240 -6.12 9.35 -25.96
CA LEU A 240 -6.76 9.16 -24.65
C LEU A 240 -8.18 9.74 -24.63
N GLN A 241 -9.11 9.04 -23.99
CA GLN A 241 -10.48 9.51 -23.76
C GLN A 241 -10.83 9.46 -22.27
N GLY A 242 -11.28 10.57 -21.69
CA GLY A 242 -11.75 10.64 -20.30
C GLY A 242 -10.64 10.81 -19.25
N LEU A 243 -10.97 10.42 -18.02
CA LEU A 243 -10.13 10.54 -16.83
C LEU A 243 -9.09 9.40 -16.76
N HIS A 244 -7.82 9.76 -16.55
CA HIS A 244 -6.70 8.82 -16.52
C HIS A 244 -5.78 9.06 -15.33
N SER A 245 -5.13 8.01 -14.84
CA SER A 245 -4.10 8.17 -13.79
C SER A 245 -2.83 8.81 -14.36
N LEU A 246 -2.14 9.63 -13.56
CA LEU A 246 -0.89 10.26 -13.98
C LEU A 246 0.16 9.25 -14.51
N PRO A 247 0.39 8.09 -13.85
CA PRO A 247 1.33 7.09 -14.37
C PRO A 247 0.96 6.56 -15.76
N PHE A 248 -0.34 6.40 -16.03
CA PHE A 248 -0.83 5.95 -17.33
C PHE A 248 -0.60 7.01 -18.42
N VAL A 249 -0.90 8.28 -18.12
CA VAL A 249 -0.63 9.40 -19.05
C VAL A 249 0.87 9.50 -19.34
N LEU A 250 1.72 9.40 -18.32
CA LEU A 250 3.18 9.41 -18.49
C LEU A 250 3.68 8.21 -19.30
N GLN A 251 3.11 7.02 -19.12
CA GLN A 251 3.44 5.84 -19.92
C GLN A 251 3.09 6.04 -21.40
N MET A 252 1.93 6.62 -21.69
CA MET A 252 1.52 6.93 -23.07
C MET A 252 2.37 8.01 -23.69
N LEU A 253 2.68 9.08 -22.94
CA LEU A 253 3.60 10.13 -23.36
C LEU A 253 5.00 9.58 -23.65
N TRP A 254 5.51 8.70 -22.80
CA TRP A 254 6.79 8.03 -23.04
C TRP A 254 6.76 7.12 -24.26
N GLY A 255 5.63 6.44 -24.50
CA GLY A 255 5.37 5.70 -25.73
C GLY A 255 5.50 6.60 -26.97
N TYR A 256 4.86 7.76 -26.94
CA TYR A 256 4.93 8.77 -28.00
C TYR A 256 6.36 9.27 -28.22
N ILE A 257 7.07 9.66 -27.16
CA ILE A 257 8.46 10.15 -27.22
C ILE A 257 9.39 9.14 -27.91
N LYS A 258 9.23 7.84 -27.58
CA LYS A 258 10.02 6.78 -28.21
C LYS A 258 9.66 6.56 -29.67
N GLN A 259 8.38 6.59 -30.02
CA GLN A 259 7.92 6.42 -31.40
C GLN A 259 8.42 7.56 -32.31
N HIS A 260 8.49 8.77 -31.78
CA HIS A 260 8.94 9.96 -32.50
C HIS A 260 10.45 10.27 -32.32
N ASN A 261 11.21 9.39 -31.67
CA ASN A 261 12.64 9.55 -31.39
C ASN A 261 13.00 10.92 -30.79
N LEU A 262 12.17 11.42 -29.86
CA LEU A 262 12.32 12.76 -29.26
C LEU A 262 13.30 12.78 -28.08
N PHE A 263 13.80 11.61 -27.67
CA PHE A 263 14.75 11.46 -26.57
C PHE A 263 16.19 11.58 -27.07
N GLU A 264 16.93 12.55 -26.52
CA GLU A 264 18.35 12.76 -26.82
C GLU A 264 19.20 12.38 -25.60
N SER A 265 20.01 11.33 -25.77
CA SER A 265 20.92 10.85 -24.72
C SER A 265 22.20 11.68 -24.72
N SER A 266 22.16 12.89 -24.16
CA SER A 266 23.32 13.76 -23.99
C SER A 266 24.07 13.45 -22.68
N PRO A 267 25.43 13.48 -22.67
CA PRO A 267 26.23 13.22 -21.47
C PRO A 267 26.05 14.27 -20.36
N ALA A 268 25.53 15.46 -20.67
CA ALA A 268 25.30 16.52 -19.68
C ALA A 268 23.95 16.34 -18.95
N ALA A 269 22.88 16.03 -19.69
CA ALA A 269 21.56 15.68 -19.16
C ALA A 269 20.69 15.07 -20.28
N PRO A 270 19.86 14.06 -20.00
CA PRO A 270 18.88 13.57 -20.97
C PRO A 270 17.87 14.68 -21.29
N LEU A 271 17.72 15.02 -22.57
CA LEU A 271 16.80 16.06 -23.03
C LEU A 271 15.69 15.45 -23.88
N ILE A 272 14.46 15.92 -23.69
CA ILE A 272 13.31 15.57 -24.53
C ILE A 272 13.02 16.76 -25.44
N ARG A 273 13.17 16.59 -26.75
CA ARG A 273 12.85 17.64 -27.73
C ARG A 273 11.36 17.61 -28.03
N CYS A 274 10.61 18.61 -27.57
CA CYS A 274 9.19 18.72 -27.90
C CYS A 274 9.02 19.04 -29.40
N ASP A 275 8.28 18.20 -30.12
CA ASP A 275 7.91 18.43 -31.51
C ASP A 275 6.86 19.55 -31.63
N ALA A 276 6.34 19.79 -32.84
CA ALA A 276 5.30 20.81 -33.03
C ALA A 276 3.99 20.44 -32.32
N ALA A 277 3.67 19.14 -32.25
CA ALA A 277 2.42 18.64 -31.68
C ALA A 277 2.39 18.75 -30.14
N LEU A 278 3.53 18.53 -29.47
CA LEU A 278 3.69 18.73 -28.02
C LEU A 278 3.85 20.21 -27.61
N ARG A 279 4.10 21.11 -28.56
CA ARG A 279 4.22 22.56 -28.33
C ARG A 279 2.93 23.33 -28.59
N ALA A 280 1.99 22.74 -29.33
CA ALA A 280 0.68 23.29 -29.63
C ALA A 280 -0.28 23.17 -28.43
#